data_AF-A0A0S8GHJ7-F1
#
_entry.id   AF-A0A0S8GHJ7-F1
#
_cell.length_a   1.000
_cell.length_b   1.000
_cell.length_c   1.000
_cell.angle_alpha   90.00
_cell.angle_beta   90.00
_cell.angle_gamma   90.00
#
_symmetry.space_group_name_H-M   'P 1'
#
loop_
_entity.id
_entity.type
_entity.pdbx_description
1 polymer ?
#
loop_
_entity_poly.entity_id
_entity_poly.type
_entity_poly.pdbx_seq_one_letter_code
_entity_poly.pdbx_strand_id
1 'polypeptide(L)'
;MSPAHRAPAAVEAARRRRAMRPLIPLLIVLVVGSVIAYREVPWVQRQAQHLLNPAQARAVEACEVAALKLASAPDFARIVKPGRVHVTQRGFYIERIVLGQMAQQGGEQRSFVDCYADLDGNVVNVGVPARRGTTSPAEKR
;
A
#
# COMPACT_ATOMS: atom_id res chain seq x y z
N MET A 1 -27.43 63.22 25.96
CA MET A 1 -27.82 61.79 25.98
C MET A 1 -26.93 61.05 24.98
N SER A 2 -25.92 60.31 25.46
CA SER A 2 -25.02 59.50 24.61
C SER A 2 -25.33 58.02 24.81
N PRO A 3 -25.71 57.26 23.77
CA PRO A 3 -25.69 55.82 23.86
C PRO A 3 -24.31 55.29 23.46
N ALA A 4 -23.59 54.87 24.50
CA ALA A 4 -22.75 53.68 24.58
C ALA A 4 -22.17 53.10 23.27
N HIS A 5 -20.86 53.28 23.12
CA HIS A 5 -19.96 52.38 22.40
C HIS A 5 -19.96 50.97 23.04
N ARG A 6 -20.73 50.02 22.51
CA ARG A 6 -20.51 48.58 22.73
C ARG A 6 -20.93 47.78 21.50
N ALA A 7 -20.04 47.61 20.52
CA ALA A 7 -20.27 46.61 19.47
C ALA A 7 -19.03 46.11 18.65
N PRO A 8 -17.75 46.10 19.12
CA PRO A 8 -16.70 45.50 18.28
C PRO A 8 -16.78 43.95 18.25
N ALA A 9 -17.08 43.30 19.38
CA ALA A 9 -16.95 41.84 19.51
C ALA A 9 -18.02 41.02 18.74
N ALA A 10 -19.26 41.52 18.66
CA ALA A 10 -20.34 40.79 17.97
C ALA A 10 -20.18 40.79 16.44
N VAL A 11 -19.62 41.88 15.90
CA VAL A 11 -19.35 42.04 14.47
C VAL A 11 -18.17 41.15 14.04
N GLU A 12 -17.13 41.03 14.86
CA GLU A 12 -15.99 40.14 14.60
C GLU A 12 -16.39 38.66 14.65
N ALA A 13 -17.21 38.24 15.62
CA ALA A 13 -17.70 36.86 15.72
C ALA A 13 -18.57 36.45 14.52
N ALA A 14 -19.42 37.35 14.02
CA ALA A 14 -20.22 37.11 12.82
C ALA A 14 -19.37 37.06 11.54
N ARG A 15 -18.32 37.89 11.44
CA ARG A 15 -17.38 37.90 10.32
C ARG A 15 -16.51 36.64 10.29
N ARG A 16 -16.03 36.16 11.45
CA ARG A 16 -15.30 34.88 11.57
C ARG A 16 -16.16 33.68 11.15
N ARG A 17 -17.44 33.63 11.54
CA ARG A 17 -18.37 32.57 11.12
C ARG A 17 -18.64 32.58 9.61
N ARG A 18 -18.68 33.75 8.96
CA ARG A 18 -18.76 33.85 7.48
C ARG A 18 -17.47 33.45 6.78
N ALA A 19 -16.31 33.80 7.34
CA ALA A 19 -15.00 33.45 6.78
C ALA A 19 -14.64 31.95 6.95
N MET A 20 -15.18 31.27 7.97
CA MET A 20 -15.01 29.82 8.17
C MET A 20 -16.06 28.97 7.44
N ARG A 21 -17.13 29.58 6.93
CA ARG A 21 -18.20 28.90 6.18
C ARG A 21 -17.73 28.20 4.89
N PRO A 22 -16.75 28.72 4.12
CA PRO A 22 -16.18 28.01 2.97
C PRO A 22 -15.07 27.00 3.34
N LEU A 23 -14.55 27.02 4.58
CA LEU A 23 -13.49 26.10 5.03
C LEU A 23 -14.00 24.66 5.22
N ILE A 24 -15.24 24.51 5.71
CA ILE A 24 -15.87 23.20 5.91
C ILE A 24 -16.02 22.44 4.58
N PRO A 25 -16.63 22.99 3.51
CA PRO A 25 -16.73 22.28 2.24
C PRO A 25 -15.36 22.02 1.61
N LEU A 26 -14.40 22.94 1.77
CA LEU A 26 -13.04 22.74 1.27
C LEU A 26 -12.34 21.56 1.97
N LEU A 27 -12.49 21.44 3.29
CA LEU A 27 -11.98 20.28 4.05
C LEU A 27 -12.64 18.97 3.61
N ILE A 28 -13.96 18.98 3.37
CA ILE A 28 -14.66 17.79 2.87
C ILE A 28 -14.12 17.39 1.49
N VAL A 29 -13.97 18.33 0.56
CA VAL A 29 -13.39 18.06 -0.77
C VAL A 29 -11.95 17.55 -0.64
N LEU A 30 -11.17 18.10 0.29
CA LEU A 30 -9.79 17.69 0.50
C LEU A 30 -9.70 16.27 1.06
N VAL A 31 -10.53 15.93 2.05
CA VAL A 31 -10.61 14.57 2.63
C VAL A 31 -11.13 13.56 1.61
N VAL A 32 -12.24 13.86 0.92
CA VAL A 32 -12.82 12.96 -0.08
C VAL A 32 -11.86 12.80 -1.27
N GLY A 33 -11.28 13.89 -1.75
CA GLY A 33 -10.30 13.89 -2.84
C GLY A 33 -9.05 13.08 -2.49
N SER A 34 -8.55 13.18 -1.25
CA SER A 34 -7.41 12.37 -0.81
C SER A 34 -7.75 10.89 -0.65
N VAL A 35 -8.96 10.54 -0.20
CA VAL A 35 -9.44 9.15 -0.16
C VAL A 35 -9.56 8.54 -1.57
N ILE A 36 -10.09 9.31 -2.54
CA ILE A 36 -10.21 8.87 -3.93
C ILE A 36 -8.82 8.73 -4.57
N ALA A 37 -7.96 9.73 -4.41
CA ALA A 37 -6.60 9.72 -4.93
C ALA A 37 -5.77 8.53 -4.39
N TYR A 38 -5.96 8.18 -3.11
CA TYR A 38 -5.31 7.01 -2.51
C TYR A 38 -5.78 5.67 -3.10
N ARG A 39 -7.02 5.59 -3.58
CA ARG A 39 -7.58 4.35 -4.16
C ARG A 39 -7.28 4.19 -5.65
N GLU A 40 -7.28 5.28 -6.42
CA GLU A 40 -7.18 5.21 -7.88
C GLU A 40 -5.75 5.35 -8.41
N VAL A 41 -4.83 5.96 -7.64
CA VAL A 41 -3.48 6.28 -8.12
C VAL A 41 -2.42 5.37 -7.44
N PRO A 42 -1.85 4.38 -8.15
CA PRO A 42 -0.91 3.40 -7.58
C PRO A 42 0.39 4.01 -7.03
N TRP A 43 0.76 5.22 -7.48
CA TRP A 43 1.95 5.94 -6.99
C TRP A 43 1.72 6.59 -5.63
N VAL A 44 0.53 7.14 -5.38
CA VAL A 44 0.17 7.75 -4.09
C VAL A 44 0.14 6.69 -2.99
N GLN A 45 -0.36 5.50 -3.31
CA GLN A 45 -0.39 4.38 -2.37
C GLN A 45 1.02 3.94 -1.93
N ARG A 46 1.98 3.87 -2.87
CA ARG A 46 3.38 3.53 -2.55
C ARG A 46 4.07 4.57 -1.67
N GLN A 47 3.89 5.86 -1.97
CA GLN A 47 4.44 6.96 -1.17
C GLN A 47 3.83 7.01 0.25
N ALA A 48 2.52 6.86 0.36
CA ALA A 48 1.83 6.82 1.64
C ALA A 48 2.24 5.58 2.47
N GLN A 49 2.45 4.42 1.83
CA GLN A 49 2.95 3.23 2.54
C GLN A 49 4.36 3.43 3.10
N HIS A 50 5.28 4.06 2.36
CA HIS A 50 6.60 4.40 2.89
C HIS A 50 6.55 5.32 4.12
N LEU A 51 5.61 6.27 4.14
CA LEU A 51 5.47 7.25 5.22
C LEU A 51 4.68 6.71 6.43
N LEU A 52 3.68 5.85 6.20
CA LEU A 52 2.76 5.38 7.24
C LEU A 52 3.12 4.00 7.81
N ASN A 53 3.79 3.14 7.02
CA ASN A 53 4.17 1.78 7.43
C ASN A 53 5.55 1.39 6.85
N PRO A 54 6.66 1.86 7.46
CA PRO A 54 8.00 1.58 6.96
C PRO A 54 8.35 0.08 6.97
N ALA A 55 7.84 -0.68 7.94
CA ALA A 55 8.03 -2.13 8.00
C ALA A 55 7.37 -2.86 6.81
N GLN A 56 6.17 -2.40 6.41
CA GLN A 56 5.47 -2.98 5.26
C GLN A 56 6.22 -2.70 3.95
N ALA A 57 6.75 -1.49 3.79
CA ALA A 57 7.55 -1.14 2.61
C ALA A 57 8.83 -1.99 2.54
N ARG A 58 9.55 -2.15 3.67
CA ARG A 58 10.72 -3.04 3.76
C ARG A 58 10.37 -4.49 3.41
N ALA A 59 9.24 -5.00 3.90
CA ALA A 59 8.77 -6.34 3.59
C ALA A 59 8.55 -6.54 2.09
N VAL A 60 7.94 -5.56 1.41
CA VAL A 60 7.72 -5.62 -0.05
C VAL A 60 9.06 -5.65 -0.79
N GLU A 61 9.97 -4.72 -0.48
CA GLU A 61 11.30 -4.66 -1.11
C GLU A 61 12.10 -5.95 -0.88
N ALA A 62 12.14 -6.44 0.35
CA ALA A 62 12.85 -7.66 0.69
C ALA A 62 12.28 -8.88 -0.05
N CYS A 63 10.95 -8.96 -0.17
CA CYS A 63 10.27 -10.01 -0.93
C CYS A 63 10.50 -9.90 -2.44
N GLU A 64 10.56 -8.70 -3.01
CA GLU A 64 10.91 -8.51 -4.42
C GLU A 64 12.34 -8.95 -4.72
N VAL A 65 13.29 -8.59 -3.85
CA VAL A 65 14.69 -9.05 -3.95
C VAL A 65 14.77 -10.57 -3.81
N ALA A 66 14.03 -11.16 -2.87
CA ALA A 66 13.98 -12.60 -2.68
C ALA A 66 13.35 -13.33 -3.89
N ALA A 67 12.30 -12.75 -4.49
CA ALA A 67 11.66 -13.27 -5.69
C ALA A 67 12.61 -13.26 -6.90
N LEU A 68 13.40 -12.19 -7.08
CA LEU A 68 14.41 -12.13 -8.15
C LEU A 68 15.47 -13.23 -8.02
N LYS A 69 15.84 -13.60 -6.79
CA LYS A 69 16.78 -14.71 -6.52
C LYS A 69 16.22 -16.09 -6.88
N LEU A 70 14.91 -16.24 -7.03
CA LEU A 70 14.28 -17.48 -7.50
C LEU A 70 14.31 -17.62 -9.03
N ALA A 71 14.64 -16.56 -9.77
CA ALA A 71 14.72 -16.63 -11.22
C ALA A 71 15.86 -17.56 -11.66
N SER A 72 15.66 -18.30 -12.74
CA SER A 72 16.70 -19.15 -13.33
C SER A 72 17.87 -18.35 -13.92
N ALA A 73 17.63 -17.08 -14.26
CA ALA A 73 18.63 -16.14 -14.76
C ALA A 73 18.42 -14.78 -14.07
N PRO A 74 18.93 -14.60 -12.83
CA PRO A 74 18.66 -13.42 -12.01
C PRO A 74 19.06 -12.09 -12.67
N ASP A 75 20.17 -12.09 -13.43
CA ASP A 75 20.68 -10.90 -14.13
C ASP A 75 19.75 -10.41 -15.25
N PHE A 76 18.86 -11.28 -15.73
CA PHE A 76 17.88 -10.99 -16.77
C PHE A 76 16.44 -11.10 -16.25
N ALA A 77 16.27 -10.98 -14.92
CA ALA A 77 14.98 -11.01 -14.26
C ALA A 77 14.58 -9.61 -13.76
N ARG A 78 13.27 -9.35 -13.77
CA ARG A 78 12.70 -8.11 -13.24
C ARG A 78 11.35 -8.36 -12.60
N ILE A 79 10.98 -7.49 -11.67
CA ILE A 79 9.61 -7.43 -11.17
C ILE A 79 8.75 -6.73 -12.23
N VAL A 80 7.82 -7.46 -12.84
CA VAL A 80 6.86 -6.93 -13.82
C VAL A 80 5.73 -6.22 -13.09
N LYS A 81 5.29 -6.78 -11.96
CA LYS A 81 4.24 -6.21 -11.13
C LYS A 81 4.49 -6.55 -9.65
N PRO A 82 4.39 -5.56 -8.73
CA PRO A 82 4.48 -5.81 -7.30
C PRO A 82 3.32 -6.69 -6.83
N GLY A 83 3.56 -7.45 -5.77
CA GLY A 83 2.55 -8.28 -5.12
C GLY A 83 1.53 -7.47 -4.31
N ARG A 84 0.39 -8.09 -4.00
CA ARG A 84 -0.61 -7.51 -3.11
C ARG A 84 -0.23 -7.81 -1.66
N VAL A 85 -0.13 -6.77 -0.85
CA VAL A 85 0.23 -6.93 0.56
C VAL A 85 -1.01 -7.19 1.41
N HIS A 86 -0.96 -8.27 2.17
CA HIS A 86 -1.93 -8.65 3.18
C HIS A 86 -1.24 -8.59 4.54
N VAL A 87 -1.83 -7.86 5.50
CA VAL A 87 -1.32 -7.81 6.87
C VAL A 87 -1.86 -9.02 7.63
N THR A 88 -0.97 -9.72 8.33
CA THR A 88 -1.29 -10.88 9.17
C THR A 88 -0.99 -10.57 10.63
N GLN A 89 -1.33 -11.47 11.54
CA GLN A 89 -1.02 -11.29 12.98
C GLN A 89 0.48 -11.24 13.27
N ARG A 90 1.31 -11.87 12.44
CA ARG A 90 2.75 -12.07 12.72
C ARG A 90 3.68 -11.47 11.66
N GLY A 91 3.14 -10.66 10.76
CA GLY A 91 3.91 -10.09 9.65
C GLY A 91 3.07 -9.83 8.42
N PHE A 92 3.69 -9.94 7.25
CA PHE A 92 3.10 -9.58 5.97
C PHE A 92 3.10 -10.78 5.02
N TYR A 93 1.99 -10.94 4.31
CA TYR A 93 1.86 -11.88 3.20
C TYR A 93 1.73 -11.10 1.90
N ILE A 94 2.72 -11.23 1.03
CA ILE A 94 2.78 -10.55 -0.26
C ILE A 94 2.41 -11.59 -1.33
N GLU A 95 1.18 -11.46 -1.82
CA GLU A 95 0.58 -12.39 -2.76
C GLU A 95 0.89 -11.98 -4.21
N ARG A 96 1.26 -12.95 -5.05
CA ARG A 96 1.35 -12.83 -6.51
C ARG A 96 2.25 -11.69 -6.99
N ILE A 97 3.48 -11.67 -6.53
CA ILE A 97 4.56 -10.93 -7.18
C ILE A 97 4.73 -11.51 -8.59
N VAL A 98 4.72 -10.67 -9.63
CA VAL A 98 4.91 -11.12 -11.02
C VAL A 98 6.37 -10.93 -11.40
N LEU A 99 7.08 -12.06 -11.48
CA LEU A 99 8.47 -12.14 -11.90
C LEU A 99 8.51 -12.34 -13.42
N GLY A 100 9.17 -11.44 -14.13
CA GLY A 100 9.50 -11.60 -15.55
C GLY A 100 10.95 -12.05 -15.66
N GLN A 101 11.21 -13.13 -16.36
CA GLN A 101 12.55 -13.66 -16.62
C GLN A 101 12.70 -14.03 -18.09
N MET A 102 13.94 -14.03 -18.59
CA MET A 102 14.21 -14.49 -19.94
C MET A 102 13.91 -16.00 -20.08
N ALA A 103 13.06 -16.38 -21.03
CA ALA A 103 12.80 -17.78 -21.34
C ALA A 103 14.00 -18.40 -22.07
N GLN A 104 14.23 -19.71 -21.89
CA GLN A 104 15.35 -20.41 -22.57
C GLN A 104 15.25 -20.35 -24.11
N GLN A 105 14.05 -20.22 -24.66
CA GLN A 105 13.80 -20.11 -26.10
C GLN A 105 13.73 -18.65 -26.59
N GLY A 106 14.05 -17.68 -25.72
CA GLY A 106 13.88 -16.25 -25.99
C GLY A 106 12.50 -15.72 -25.57
N GLY A 107 12.43 -14.41 -25.33
CA GLY A 107 11.23 -13.72 -24.83
C GLY A 107 11.13 -13.66 -23.30
N GLU A 108 10.08 -12.99 -22.80
CA GLU A 108 9.79 -12.85 -21.36
C GLU A 108 8.83 -13.95 -20.89
N GLN A 109 9.30 -14.84 -20.02
CA GLN A 109 8.45 -15.76 -19.27
C GLN A 109 8.02 -15.11 -17.96
N ARG A 110 6.73 -15.21 -17.62
CA ARG A 110 6.19 -14.69 -16.36
C ARG A 110 5.89 -15.83 -15.40
N SER A 111 6.39 -15.71 -14.18
CA SER A 111 6.07 -16.58 -13.05
C SER A 111 5.46 -15.77 -11.90
N PHE A 112 4.71 -16.45 -11.05
CA PHE A 112 4.13 -15.85 -9.85
C PHE A 112 4.91 -16.32 -8.64
N VAL A 113 5.15 -15.42 -7.70
CA VAL A 113 5.83 -15.70 -6.44
C VAL A 113 4.98 -15.16 -5.31
N ASP A 114 4.82 -15.96 -4.27
CA ASP A 114 4.25 -15.56 -2.99
C ASP A 114 5.37 -15.43 -1.96
N CYS A 115 5.25 -14.46 -1.07
CA CYS A 115 6.26 -14.20 -0.06
C CYS A 115 5.65 -13.88 1.30
N TYR A 116 6.28 -14.38 2.35
CA TYR A 116 5.95 -14.10 3.75
C TYR A 116 7.13 -13.36 4.38
N ALA A 117 6.84 -12.27 5.07
CA ALA A 117 7.81 -11.52 5.85
C ALA A 117 7.31 -11.33 7.29
N ASP A 118 8.22 -11.19 8.24
CA ASP A 118 7.90 -10.88 9.64
C ASP A 118 7.52 -9.40 9.83
N LEU A 119 7.27 -8.99 11.08
CA LEU A 119 6.92 -7.60 11.41
C LEU A 119 8.08 -6.61 11.24
N ASP A 120 9.32 -7.09 11.21
CA ASP A 120 10.53 -6.28 10.99
C ASP A 120 10.83 -6.10 9.49
N GLY A 121 10.13 -6.84 8.64
CA GLY A 121 10.28 -6.85 7.19
C GLY A 121 11.30 -7.87 6.68
N ASN A 122 11.75 -8.81 7.51
CA ASN A 122 12.63 -9.90 7.06
C ASN A 122 11.82 -11.00 6.38
N VAL A 123 12.34 -11.53 5.28
CA VAL A 123 11.70 -12.62 4.54
C VAL A 123 11.78 -13.91 5.35
N VAL A 124 10.62 -14.48 5.66
CA VAL A 124 10.46 -15.77 6.35
C VAL A 124 10.37 -16.91 5.34
N ASN A 125 9.64 -16.70 4.23
CA ASN A 125 9.48 -17.69 3.17
C ASN A 125 9.18 -17.00 1.84
N VAL A 126 9.74 -17.53 0.75
CA VAL A 126 9.47 -17.08 -0.62
C VAL A 126 9.36 -18.31 -1.52
N GLY A 127 8.34 -18.34 -2.37
CA GLY A 127 8.15 -19.51 -3.23
C GLY A 127 7.07 -19.33 -4.28
N VAL A 128 6.94 -20.33 -5.15
CA VAL A 128 5.86 -20.38 -6.13
C VAL A 128 4.54 -20.64 -5.39
N PRO A 129 3.43 -19.94 -5.71
CA PRO A 129 2.13 -20.20 -5.10
C PRO A 129 1.80 -21.68 -5.15
N ALA A 130 1.48 -22.27 -4.00
CA ALA A 130 0.89 -23.60 -3.97
C ALA A 130 -0.37 -23.55 -4.86
N ARG A 131 -0.47 -24.47 -5.84
CA ARG A 131 -1.67 -24.57 -6.68
C ARG A 131 -2.87 -24.57 -5.76
N ARG A 132 -3.77 -23.59 -5.89
CA ARG A 132 -5.06 -23.59 -5.18
C ARG A 132 -5.82 -24.82 -5.63
N GLY A 133 -5.73 -25.91 -4.87
CA GLY A 133 -6.39 -27.17 -5.17
C GLY A 133 -5.57 -28.43 -4.88
N THR A 134 -5.15 -28.63 -3.63
CA THR A 134 -5.24 -29.95 -2.98
C THR A 134 -5.54 -29.70 -1.51
N THR A 135 -6.80 -29.88 -1.12
CA THR A 135 -7.11 -30.24 0.27
C THR A 135 -6.28 -31.48 0.59
N SER A 136 -5.31 -31.34 1.50
CA SER A 136 -4.60 -32.48 2.07
C SER A 136 -5.61 -33.39 2.78
N PRO A 137 -5.82 -34.64 2.35
CA PRO A 137 -6.69 -35.56 3.06
C PRO A 137 -5.85 -36.39 4.03
N ALA A 138 -5.51 -35.85 5.20
CA ALA A 138 -5.00 -36.68 6.30
C ALA A 138 -4.86 -35.87 7.59
N GLU A 139 -5.97 -35.66 8.30
CA GLU A 139 -5.94 -35.62 9.77
C GLU A 139 -7.22 -36.27 10.30
N LYS A 140 -7.28 -37.60 10.19
CA LYS A 140 -8.05 -38.44 11.11
C LYS A 140 -7.13 -39.56 11.56
N ARG A 141 -6.56 -39.39 12.76
CA ARG A 141 -6.16 -40.49 13.62
C ARG A 141 -6.67 -40.18 15.01
#